data_AF-A0A7X5UVL3-F1
#
_entry.id   AF-A0A7X5UVL3-F1
#
_cell.length_a   1.000
_cell.length_b   1.000
_cell.length_c   1.000
_cell.angle_alpha   90.00
_cell.angle_beta   90.00
_cell.angle_gamma   90.00
#
_symmetry.space_group_name_H-M   'P 1'
#
loop_
_entity.id
_entity.type
_entity.pdbx_description
1 polymer ?
#
loop_
_entity_poly.entity_id
_entity_poly.type
_entity_poly.pdbx_seq_one_letter_code
_entity_poly.pdbx_strand_id
1 'polypeptide(L)'
;MNVDEMKRAVREQVWALLEEHHAAPAGVRGRIPAFFGAQKAADRLAELPEWQSAKIVKAVPDTAQQPVRARALDEGKLVYMAVPKLAEPKPFYLLDPDTLPVTPAEAAGKKAAVKVGQPVDVTCGRLTSSCAEASP
;
A
#
# COMPACT_ATOMS: atom_id res chain seq x y z
N MET A 1 33.02 -4.65 -1.02
CA MET A 1 31.72 -4.02 -1.35
C MET A 1 31.21 -3.27 -0.15
N ASN A 2 30.69 -2.06 -0.34
CA ASN A 2 29.95 -1.35 0.71
C ASN A 2 28.48 -1.84 0.78
N VAL A 3 27.74 -1.37 1.79
CA VAL A 3 26.35 -1.79 2.03
C VAL A 3 25.44 -1.45 0.84
N ASP A 4 25.65 -0.32 0.17
CA ASP A 4 24.81 0.10 -0.96
C ASP A 4 25.02 -0.76 -2.19
N GLU A 5 26.27 -1.16 -2.45
CA GLU A 5 26.64 -2.13 -3.48
C GLU A 5 26.02 -3.50 -3.19
N MET A 6 26.05 -3.95 -1.94
CA MET A 6 25.41 -5.22 -1.53
C MET A 6 23.88 -5.17 -1.73
N LYS A 7 23.23 -4.08 -1.30
CA LYS A 7 21.78 -3.87 -1.54
C LYS A 7 21.45 -3.83 -3.03
N ARG A 8 22.31 -3.21 -3.84
CA ARG A 8 22.17 -3.19 -5.30
C ARG A 8 22.28 -4.59 -5.88
N ALA A 9 23.28 -5.37 -5.50
CA ALA A 9 23.48 -6.73 -5.98
C ALA A 9 22.27 -7.62 -5.70
N VAL A 10 21.70 -7.55 -4.49
CA VAL A 10 20.48 -8.31 -4.15
C VAL A 10 19.28 -7.88 -5.00
N ARG A 11 19.10 -6.58 -5.26
CA ARG A 11 18.02 -6.10 -6.14
C ARG A 11 18.18 -6.61 -7.57
N GLU A 12 19.39 -6.55 -8.13
CA GLU A 12 19.65 -7.08 -9.48
C GLU A 12 19.40 -8.59 -9.55
N GLN A 13 19.82 -9.34 -8.53
CA GLN A 13 19.58 -10.79 -8.44
C GLN A 13 18.06 -11.09 -8.40
N VAL A 14 17.30 -10.39 -7.54
CA VAL A 14 15.86 -10.60 -7.44
C VAL A 14 15.14 -10.21 -8.73
N TRP A 15 15.52 -9.09 -9.36
CA TRP A 15 14.94 -8.71 -10.66
C TRP A 15 15.24 -9.73 -11.76
N ALA A 16 16.47 -10.27 -11.81
CA ALA A 16 16.83 -11.32 -12.75
C ALA A 16 15.98 -12.58 -12.54
N LEU A 17 15.78 -13.02 -11.29
CA LEU A 17 14.93 -14.16 -10.95
C LEU A 17 13.46 -13.94 -11.33
N LEU A 18 12.93 -12.73 -11.12
CA LEU A 18 11.57 -12.40 -11.52
C LEU A 18 11.37 -12.49 -13.04
N GLU A 19 12.37 -12.05 -13.82
CA GLU A 19 12.37 -12.13 -15.28
C GLU A 19 12.53 -13.57 -15.77
N GLU A 20 13.51 -14.32 -15.23
CA GLU A 20 13.77 -15.72 -15.56
C GLU A 20 12.56 -16.62 -15.33
N HIS A 21 11.90 -16.47 -14.19
CA HIS A 21 10.74 -17.27 -13.82
C HIS A 21 9.42 -16.72 -14.38
N HIS A 22 9.45 -15.66 -15.19
CA HIS A 22 8.24 -14.99 -15.70
C HIS A 22 7.25 -14.66 -14.57
N ALA A 23 7.76 -14.32 -13.38
CA ALA A 23 6.98 -14.08 -12.18
C ALA A 23 6.47 -12.62 -12.10
N ALA A 24 6.89 -11.77 -13.04
CA ALA A 24 6.44 -10.41 -13.21
C ALA A 24 6.45 -10.01 -14.69
N PRO A 25 5.75 -8.93 -15.10
CA PRO A 25 5.84 -8.38 -16.45
C PRO A 25 7.29 -8.01 -16.79
N ALA A 26 7.69 -8.12 -18.07
CA ALA A 26 9.03 -7.76 -18.50
C ALA A 26 9.42 -6.30 -18.16
N GLY A 27 10.71 -6.04 -17.93
CA GLY A 27 11.21 -4.71 -17.62
C GLY A 27 10.93 -4.29 -16.17
N VAL A 28 11.17 -5.17 -15.22
CA VAL A 28 10.96 -4.91 -13.78
C VAL A 28 12.08 -4.12 -13.11
N ARG A 29 13.26 -4.10 -13.74
CA ARG A 29 14.48 -3.52 -13.15
C ARG A 29 14.31 -2.04 -12.80
N GLY A 30 14.90 -1.63 -11.67
CA GLY A 30 14.91 -0.24 -11.22
C GLY A 30 13.64 0.24 -10.48
N ARG A 31 12.64 -0.62 -10.27
CA ARG A 31 11.38 -0.29 -9.56
C ARG A 31 10.89 -1.45 -8.68
N ILE A 32 9.84 -1.19 -7.89
CA ILE A 32 9.06 -2.24 -7.21
C ILE A 32 8.07 -2.79 -8.25
N PRO A 33 8.25 -4.02 -8.75
CA PRO A 33 7.40 -4.53 -9.81
C PRO A 33 6.07 -5.04 -9.25
N ALA A 34 5.01 -4.90 -10.04
CA ALA A 34 3.89 -5.81 -9.91
C ALA A 34 4.36 -7.24 -10.20
N PHE A 35 3.74 -8.24 -9.60
CA PHE A 35 4.11 -9.64 -9.80
C PHE A 35 2.86 -10.50 -9.95
N PHE A 36 2.99 -11.59 -10.71
CA PHE A 36 1.91 -12.55 -10.86
C PHE A 36 1.73 -13.31 -9.54
N GLY A 37 0.48 -13.44 -9.10
CA GLY A 37 0.15 -14.02 -7.80
C GLY A 37 0.03 -13.00 -6.66
N ALA A 38 0.06 -11.69 -6.93
CA ALA A 38 -0.17 -10.66 -5.92
C ALA A 38 -1.52 -10.83 -5.17
N GLN A 39 -2.58 -11.26 -5.86
CA GLN A 39 -3.87 -11.58 -5.23
C GLN A 39 -3.72 -12.74 -4.24
N LYS A 40 -3.12 -13.85 -4.66
CA LYS A 40 -2.86 -15.03 -3.81
C LYS A 40 -1.96 -14.69 -2.61
N ALA A 41 -1.02 -13.76 -2.79
CA ALA A 41 -0.20 -13.26 -1.69
C ALA A 41 -1.03 -12.45 -0.68
N ALA A 42 -1.97 -11.63 -1.15
CA ALA A 42 -2.91 -10.92 -0.26
C ALA A 42 -3.87 -11.88 0.46
N ASP A 43 -4.32 -12.94 -0.22
CA ASP A 43 -5.18 -13.96 0.41
C ASP A 43 -4.42 -14.68 1.55
N ARG A 44 -3.16 -15.07 1.32
CA ARG A 44 -2.28 -15.64 2.37
C ARG A 44 -1.99 -14.68 3.51
N LEU A 45 -1.82 -13.39 3.20
CA LEU A 45 -1.66 -12.36 4.24
C LEU A 45 -2.91 -12.29 5.12
N ALA A 46 -4.10 -12.45 4.52
CA ALA A 46 -5.37 -12.40 5.23
C ALA A 46 -5.62 -13.60 6.16
N GLU A 47 -4.89 -14.70 5.97
CA GLU A 47 -4.94 -15.88 6.85
C GLU A 47 -4.19 -15.66 8.18
N LEU A 48 -3.35 -14.63 8.28
CA LEU A 48 -2.54 -14.38 9.48
C LEU A 48 -3.39 -13.82 10.64
N PRO A 49 -3.15 -14.25 11.91
CA PRO A 49 -3.84 -13.70 13.07
C PRO A 49 -3.67 -12.19 13.23
N GLU A 50 -2.51 -11.65 12.87
CA GLU A 50 -2.22 -10.21 12.90
C GLU A 50 -3.11 -9.45 11.92
N TRP A 51 -3.39 -10.03 10.75
CA TRP A 51 -4.33 -9.44 9.79
C TRP A 51 -5.77 -9.48 10.32
N GLN A 52 -6.20 -10.64 10.83
CA GLN A 52 -7.55 -10.85 11.31
C GLN A 52 -7.89 -9.90 12.48
N SER A 53 -6.94 -9.68 13.38
CA SER A 53 -7.10 -8.76 14.52
C SER A 53 -6.92 -7.29 14.15
N ALA A 54 -6.28 -6.98 13.01
CA ALA A 54 -6.06 -5.61 12.59
C ALA A 54 -7.37 -4.92 12.15
N LYS A 55 -7.59 -3.73 12.71
CA LYS A 55 -8.63 -2.77 12.26
C LYS A 55 -8.09 -1.73 11.28
N ILE A 56 -6.77 -1.56 11.26
CA ILE A 56 -6.07 -0.53 10.52
C ILE A 56 -4.88 -1.17 9.81
N VAL A 57 -4.71 -0.88 8.52
CA VAL A 57 -3.62 -1.38 7.68
C VAL A 57 -2.92 -0.20 7.02
N LYS A 58 -1.59 -0.16 7.10
CA LYS A 58 -0.78 0.76 6.29
C LYS A 58 -0.22 0.02 5.08
N ALA A 59 -0.44 0.56 3.89
CA ALA A 59 0.14 0.02 2.66
C ALA A 59 0.77 1.14 1.80
N VAL A 60 1.77 0.81 0.98
CA VAL A 60 2.37 1.78 0.05
C VAL A 60 1.59 1.84 -1.27
N PRO A 61 1.65 2.93 -2.06
CA PRO A 61 0.83 3.08 -3.27
C PRO A 61 1.29 2.23 -4.47
N ASP A 62 2.29 1.37 -4.31
CA ASP A 62 2.78 0.50 -5.37
C ASP A 62 1.73 -0.52 -5.79
N THR A 63 1.70 -0.85 -7.09
CA THR A 63 0.73 -1.78 -7.69
C THR A 63 0.83 -3.18 -7.07
N ALA A 64 2.03 -3.59 -6.64
CA ALA A 64 2.25 -4.87 -5.96
C ALA A 64 1.39 -5.04 -4.69
N GLN A 65 1.06 -3.96 -4.00
CA GLN A 65 0.24 -3.98 -2.77
C GLN A 65 -1.23 -3.60 -3.00
N GLN A 66 -1.65 -3.36 -4.25
CA GLN A 66 -3.05 -3.04 -4.54
C GLN A 66 -4.03 -4.11 -4.06
N PRO A 67 -3.75 -5.43 -4.25
CA PRO A 67 -4.65 -6.46 -3.74
C PRO A 67 -4.81 -6.45 -2.22
N VAL A 68 -3.74 -6.13 -1.48
CA VAL A 68 -3.78 -5.99 -0.02
C VAL A 68 -4.67 -4.83 0.40
N ARG A 69 -4.55 -3.67 -0.27
CA ARG A 69 -5.40 -2.51 0.01
C ARG A 69 -6.87 -2.80 -0.28
N ALA A 70 -7.17 -3.42 -1.43
CA ALA A 70 -8.53 -3.79 -1.81
C ALA A 70 -9.15 -4.73 -0.77
N ARG A 71 -8.42 -5.79 -0.40
CA ARG A 71 -8.86 -6.75 0.61
C ARG A 71 -9.10 -6.12 1.98
N ALA A 72 -8.21 -5.23 2.44
CA ALA A 72 -8.39 -4.52 3.69
C ALA A 72 -9.68 -3.69 3.69
N LEU A 73 -9.93 -2.94 2.62
CA LEU A 73 -11.14 -2.12 2.48
C LEU A 73 -12.40 -2.99 2.37
N ASP A 74 -12.37 -4.09 1.61
CA ASP A 74 -13.49 -5.05 1.51
C ASP A 74 -13.84 -5.68 2.86
N GLU A 75 -12.84 -5.88 3.73
CA GLU A 75 -13.03 -6.40 5.09
C GLU A 75 -13.37 -5.31 6.13
N GLY A 76 -13.66 -4.09 5.69
CA GLY A 76 -14.07 -3.00 6.59
C GLY A 76 -12.92 -2.39 7.40
N LYS A 77 -11.66 -2.56 6.99
CA LYS A 77 -10.49 -2.00 7.68
C LYS A 77 -10.17 -0.60 7.15
N LEU A 78 -9.68 0.26 8.04
CA LEU A 78 -9.10 1.54 7.64
C LEU A 78 -7.76 1.32 6.95
N VAL A 79 -7.55 1.98 5.80
CA VAL A 79 -6.27 1.91 5.06
C VAL A 79 -5.57 3.25 5.06
N TYR A 80 -4.35 3.29 5.60
CA TYR A 80 -3.44 4.42 5.45
C TYR A 80 -2.51 4.17 4.27
N MET A 81 -2.62 4.98 3.22
CA MET A 81 -1.75 4.91 2.05
C MET A 81 -0.80 6.10 2.01
N ALA A 82 0.51 5.84 1.93
CA ALA A 82 1.49 6.93 1.87
C ALA A 82 1.31 7.81 0.63
N VAL A 83 1.40 9.13 0.79
CA VAL A 83 1.53 10.05 -0.35
C VAL A 83 2.85 9.81 -1.08
N PRO A 84 2.93 10.03 -2.40
CA PRO A 84 4.17 9.85 -3.15
C PRO A 84 5.34 10.62 -2.52
N LYS A 85 6.45 9.90 -2.26
CA LYS A 85 7.70 10.44 -1.68
C LYS A 85 7.56 11.06 -0.28
N LEU A 86 6.42 10.91 0.40
CA LEU A 86 6.17 11.55 1.70
C LEU A 86 6.43 13.08 1.65
N ALA A 87 6.18 13.70 0.50
CA ALA A 87 6.62 15.07 0.23
C ALA A 87 5.72 16.14 0.89
N GLU A 88 4.60 15.74 1.47
CA GLU A 88 3.58 16.65 2.00
C GLU A 88 3.52 16.60 3.54
N PRO A 89 3.12 17.72 4.20
CA PRO A 89 2.95 17.75 5.65
C PRO A 89 1.95 16.73 6.20
N LYS A 90 0.98 16.31 5.37
CA LYS A 90 0.03 15.22 5.64
C LYS A 90 0.44 14.01 4.79
N PRO A 91 1.35 13.13 5.27
CA PRO A 91 2.04 12.20 4.39
C PRO A 91 1.25 10.91 4.13
N PHE A 92 -0.03 10.85 4.51
CA PHE A 92 -0.91 9.71 4.25
C PHE A 92 -2.27 10.16 3.72
N TYR A 93 -2.86 9.31 2.90
CA TYR A 93 -4.29 9.28 2.61
C TYR A 93 -4.94 8.23 3.51
N LEU A 94 -5.92 8.63 4.31
CA LEU A 94 -6.84 7.73 5.00
C LEU A 94 -7.97 7.34 4.05
N LEU A 95 -8.14 6.04 3.86
CA LEU A 95 -9.24 5.43 3.13
C LEU A 95 -10.10 4.68 4.15
N ASP A 96 -11.33 5.16 4.33
CA ASP A 96 -12.32 4.57 5.23
C ASP A 96 -13.48 3.98 4.42
N PRO A 97 -13.67 2.64 4.42
CA PRO A 97 -14.68 1.98 3.60
C PRO A 97 -16.11 2.46 3.87
N ASP A 98 -16.39 3.01 5.06
CA ASP A 98 -17.73 3.51 5.40
C ASP A 98 -18.04 4.88 4.78
N THR A 99 -17.02 5.61 4.32
CA THR A 99 -17.17 6.97 3.78
C THR A 99 -16.74 7.11 2.32
N LEU A 100 -16.14 6.06 1.73
CA LEU A 100 -15.62 6.10 0.38
C LEU A 100 -16.76 6.27 -0.65
N PRO A 101 -16.63 7.20 -1.61
CA PRO A 101 -17.63 7.42 -2.67
C PRO A 101 -17.52 6.42 -3.83
N VAL A 102 -16.59 5.47 -3.76
CA VAL A 102 -16.26 4.49 -4.80
C VAL A 102 -16.05 3.12 -4.17
N THR A 103 -16.01 2.07 -4.99
CA THR A 103 -15.83 0.70 -4.48
C THR A 103 -14.45 0.53 -3.81
N PRO A 104 -14.31 -0.39 -2.84
CA PRO A 104 -13.01 -0.75 -2.24
C PRO A 104 -11.92 -1.07 -3.27
N ALA A 105 -12.28 -1.82 -4.33
CA ALA A 105 -11.38 -2.19 -5.40
C ALA A 105 -10.87 -0.97 -6.19
N GLU A 106 -11.74 0.00 -6.46
CA GLU A 106 -11.37 1.26 -7.11
C GLU A 106 -10.52 2.13 -6.19
N ALA A 107 -10.95 2.33 -4.94
CA ALA A 107 -10.24 3.12 -3.93
C ALA A 107 -8.82 2.60 -3.65
N ALA A 108 -8.61 1.28 -3.72
CA ALA A 108 -7.30 0.67 -3.56
C ALA A 108 -6.28 1.09 -4.64
N GLY A 109 -6.73 1.61 -5.78
CA GLY A 109 -5.85 2.11 -6.84
C GLY A 109 -5.17 3.42 -6.46
N LYS A 110 -3.86 3.54 -6.75
CA LYS A 110 -3.05 4.74 -6.42
C LYS A 110 -3.71 6.06 -6.85
N LYS A 111 -4.25 6.13 -8.07
CA LYS A 111 -4.86 7.35 -8.62
C LYS A 111 -6.19 7.69 -7.94
N ALA A 112 -6.99 6.68 -7.59
CA ALA A 112 -8.27 6.88 -6.93
C ALA A 112 -8.05 7.32 -5.49
N ALA A 113 -7.18 6.63 -4.76
CA ALA A 113 -6.84 6.96 -3.38
C ALA A 113 -6.37 8.41 -3.19
N VAL A 114 -5.63 8.98 -4.14
CA VAL A 114 -5.24 10.41 -4.13
C VAL A 114 -6.45 11.34 -4.23
N LYS A 115 -7.51 10.93 -4.94
CA LYS A 115 -8.71 11.74 -5.16
C LYS A 115 -9.74 11.61 -4.04
N VAL A 116 -9.89 10.41 -3.49
CA VAL A 116 -10.97 10.08 -2.55
C VAL A 116 -10.51 9.97 -1.11
N GLY A 117 -9.20 9.78 -0.88
CA GLY A 117 -8.66 9.62 0.45
C GLY A 117 -8.47 10.95 1.17
N GLN A 118 -8.73 10.97 2.47
CA GLN A 118 -8.54 12.13 3.32
C GLN A 118 -7.04 12.30 3.63
N PRO A 119 -6.40 13.43 3.31
CA PRO A 119 -5.03 13.69 3.72
C PRO A 119 -4.93 13.81 5.24
N VAL A 120 -4.03 13.05 5.86
CA VAL A 120 -3.81 13.02 7.31
C VAL A 120 -2.32 13.06 7.65
N ASP A 121 -2.00 13.66 8.79
CA ASP A 121 -0.66 13.71 9.36
C ASP A 121 -0.38 12.48 10.25
N VAL A 122 0.84 12.42 10.81
CA VAL A 122 1.24 11.36 11.76
C VAL A 122 0.61 11.50 13.15
N THR A 123 0.00 12.65 13.46
CA THR A 123 -0.64 12.91 14.76
C THR A 123 -2.09 12.44 14.82
N CYS A 124 -2.76 12.31 13.68
CA CYS A 124 -4.08 11.66 13.53
C CYS A 124 -4.04 10.14 13.87
N GLY A 125 -2.88 9.58 14.25
CA GLY A 125 -2.75 8.22 14.78
C GLY A 125 -3.38 7.98 16.17
N ARG A 126 -3.94 9.01 16.83
CA ARG A 126 -4.75 8.85 18.05
C ARG A 126 -6.24 8.85 17.72
N LEU A 127 -6.76 7.65 17.45
CA LEU A 127 -8.06 7.14 17.91
C LEU A 127 -9.11 8.20 18.28
N THR A 128 -9.88 8.69 17.31
CA THR A 128 -11.32 9.06 17.36
C THR A 128 -11.65 9.83 16.09
N SER A 129 -12.93 9.88 15.73
CA SER A 129 -13.52 10.49 14.52
C SER A 129 -13.28 12.01 14.32
N SER A 130 -12.29 12.60 15.00
CA SER A 130 -11.89 13.99 14.84
C SER A 130 -10.48 14.08 14.26
N CYS A 131 -10.36 13.84 12.95
CA CYS A 131 -9.19 14.30 12.18
C CYS A 131 -9.55 15.51 11.28
N ALA A 132 -10.75 16.10 11.47
CA ALA A 132 -11.25 17.21 10.67
C ALA A 132 -10.81 18.60 11.17
N GLU A 133 -10.29 18.73 12.40
CA GLU A 133 -10.07 20.05 13.04
C GLU A 133 -8.60 20.50 13.12
N ALA A 134 -7.68 19.82 12.44
CA ALA A 134 -6.31 20.32 12.30
C ALA A 134 -6.11 21.04 10.96
N SER A 135 -6.51 22.32 10.95
CA SER A 135 -6.09 23.33 9.96
C SER A 135 -5.67 24.59 10.73
N PRO A 136 -4.61 25.31 10.31
CA PRO A 136 -4.05 26.44 11.06
C PRO A 136 -4.99 27.64 11.18
#